data_AF-A0A7V0JU33-F1
#
_entry.id   AF-A0A7V0JU33-F1
#
_cell.length_a   1.000
_cell.length_b   1.000
_cell.length_c   1.000
_cell.angle_alpha   90.00
_cell.angle_beta   90.00
_cell.angle_gamma   90.00
#
_symmetry.space_group_name_H-M   'P 1'
#
loop_
_entity.id
_entity.type
_entity.pdbx_description
1 polymer ?
#
loop_
_entity_poly.entity_id
_entity_poly.type
_entity_poly.pdbx_seq_one_letter_code
_entity_poly.pdbx_strand_id
1 'polypeptide(L)'
;SRCYGRDLAHGVTVEIGQAIGIVAAQSIGEPGTQLTMRTFHIGGTASRKVEAAEIKARVGGILKYNEEIQTVISADDKIILMNRKGSGITIVGEEGRERAKETVIYGATLRIKDGQKIEPGDVIATWDPFTTPIITEVSGRVRFADIEVGSTVQEQIDPVTGKVSRTIIEGKEAEIRPRITIKDKDGKGIKFPNSKMTARYYLPVNAILTVEEDDQVMAGDVIARLPRATTKTKDITGGLPRVAELFEVRKPKDPGVLTAIDGYVTVLKGTKGRQKVTVTPSDVGEKKEYSIPKGLHVTVYDGDYVKAGDPLVAGSANPQDIMNIKGEVALAKYLVDEVQEVYRLQGVRINDKHIEVVIRQMMRRVKVITTGDTNFIPDEQIDRIHFEEINREVARTGGEPAKGEPLILGITKASLSTDSFLSAASFQETTKVLTLAAIEGKYDSLRGLKENVVMGRVIPAGTGFPGYSDVEVGFGEVVKV
;
A
#
# COMPACT_ATOMS: atom_id res chain seq x y z
N SER A 1 12.25 -27.04 -3.37
CA SER A 1 12.11 -27.24 -1.91
C SER A 1 12.51 -25.99 -1.12
N ARG A 2 13.75 -25.49 -1.22
CA ARG A 2 14.25 -24.37 -0.40
C ARG A 2 13.36 -23.10 -0.38
N CYS A 3 12.80 -22.70 -1.53
CA CYS A 3 11.95 -21.50 -1.60
C CYS A 3 10.60 -21.65 -0.88
N TYR A 4 10.04 -22.86 -0.80
CA TYR A 4 8.74 -23.12 -0.15
C TYR A 4 8.92 -23.58 1.32
N GLY A 5 10.06 -24.23 1.60
CA GLY A 5 10.47 -24.67 2.93
C GLY A 5 9.63 -25.84 3.43
N ARG A 6 8.93 -25.62 4.55
CA ARG A 6 8.15 -26.63 5.27
C ARG A 6 6.74 -26.77 4.70
N ASP A 7 6.29 -28.00 4.50
CA ASP A 7 4.88 -28.33 4.29
C ASP A 7 4.11 -28.15 5.61
N LEU A 8 3.03 -27.39 5.54
CA LEU A 8 2.21 -27.06 6.70
C LEU A 8 1.19 -28.14 7.05
N ALA A 9 0.91 -29.07 6.13
CA ALA A 9 0.00 -30.19 6.38
C ALA A 9 0.69 -31.32 7.16
N HIS A 10 1.86 -31.76 6.68
CA HIS A 10 2.60 -32.89 7.28
C HIS A 10 3.70 -32.45 8.26
N GLY A 11 4.03 -31.16 8.30
CA GLY A 11 5.04 -30.63 9.20
C GLY A 11 6.48 -31.01 8.84
N VAL A 12 6.73 -31.57 7.66
CA VAL A 12 8.07 -31.92 7.14
C VAL A 12 8.51 -30.93 6.04
N THR A 13 9.73 -31.08 5.53
CA THR A 13 10.17 -30.31 4.35
C THR A 13 9.33 -30.70 3.14
N VAL A 14 8.94 -29.73 2.31
CA VAL A 14 8.13 -29.99 1.11
C VAL A 14 8.81 -31.03 0.21
N GLU A 15 8.04 -32.01 -0.22
CA GLU A 15 8.55 -33.09 -1.05
C GLU A 15 8.70 -32.66 -2.51
N ILE A 16 9.65 -33.27 -3.20
CA ILE A 16 9.79 -33.08 -4.65
C ILE A 16 8.55 -33.68 -5.33
N GLY A 17 7.99 -33.00 -6.32
CA GLY A 17 6.74 -33.42 -6.98
C GLY A 17 5.45 -33.02 -6.26
N GLN A 18 5.49 -32.42 -5.07
CA GLN A 18 4.29 -31.92 -4.40
C GLN A 18 3.67 -30.74 -5.18
N ALA A 19 2.37 -30.80 -5.45
CA ALA A 19 1.64 -29.80 -6.23
C ALA A 19 1.31 -28.53 -5.42
N ILE A 20 2.33 -27.78 -4.99
CA ILE A 20 2.20 -26.59 -4.14
C ILE A 20 1.26 -25.52 -4.70
N GLY A 21 1.11 -25.43 -6.03
CA GLY A 21 0.18 -24.52 -6.70
C GLY A 21 -1.28 -24.83 -6.36
N ILE A 22 -1.66 -26.11 -6.38
CA ILE A 22 -3.02 -26.55 -6.02
C ILE A 22 -3.26 -26.32 -4.53
N VAL A 23 -2.29 -26.71 -3.68
CA VAL A 23 -2.39 -26.53 -2.23
C VAL A 23 -2.57 -25.05 -1.87
N ALA A 24 -1.80 -24.16 -2.50
CA ALA A 24 -1.93 -22.72 -2.33
C ALA A 24 -3.29 -22.19 -2.76
N ALA A 25 -3.77 -22.59 -3.95
CA ALA A 25 -5.06 -22.18 -4.45
C ALA A 25 -6.22 -22.62 -3.53
N GLN A 26 -6.18 -23.87 -3.03
CA GLN A 26 -7.18 -24.38 -2.08
C GLN A 26 -7.13 -23.65 -0.73
N SER A 27 -5.93 -23.43 -0.20
CA SER A 27 -5.71 -22.73 1.09
C SER A 27 -6.24 -21.29 1.09
N ILE A 28 -6.40 -20.68 -0.08
CA ILE A 28 -6.97 -19.35 -0.27
C ILE A 28 -8.46 -19.46 -0.61
N GLY A 29 -8.81 -20.31 -1.58
CA GLY A 29 -10.16 -20.41 -2.12
C GLY A 29 -11.19 -20.97 -1.13
N GLU A 30 -10.88 -22.05 -0.42
CA GLU A 30 -11.83 -22.66 0.53
C GLU A 30 -12.21 -21.66 1.63
N PRO A 31 -11.27 -21.04 2.38
CA PRO A 31 -11.64 -20.00 3.33
C PRO A 31 -12.36 -18.83 2.65
N GLY A 32 -11.93 -18.38 1.47
CA GLY A 32 -12.58 -17.28 0.75
C GLY A 32 -14.07 -17.52 0.46
N THR A 33 -14.43 -18.74 0.04
CA THR A 33 -15.85 -19.10 -0.15
C THR A 33 -16.63 -19.13 1.17
N GLN A 34 -16.00 -19.61 2.25
CA GLN A 34 -16.59 -19.61 3.58
C GLN A 34 -16.77 -18.19 4.14
N LEU A 35 -15.85 -17.28 3.84
CA LEU A 35 -15.93 -15.86 4.22
C LEU A 35 -17.14 -15.18 3.60
N THR A 36 -17.43 -15.48 2.33
CA THR A 36 -18.61 -14.94 1.65
C THR A 36 -19.87 -15.36 2.38
N MET A 37 -19.98 -16.63 2.78
CA MET A 37 -21.14 -17.09 3.56
C MET A 37 -21.24 -16.46 4.96
N ARG A 38 -20.13 -16.29 5.70
CA ARG A 38 -20.15 -15.73 7.07
C ARG A 38 -20.44 -14.22 7.11
N THR A 39 -19.94 -13.46 6.14
CA THR A 39 -20.08 -12.00 6.11
C THR A 39 -21.54 -11.55 6.01
N PHE A 40 -22.38 -12.27 5.25
CA PHE A 40 -23.81 -11.95 5.11
C PHE A 40 -24.62 -12.09 6.40
N HIS A 41 -24.20 -12.94 7.34
CA HIS A 41 -24.96 -13.22 8.57
C HIS A 41 -24.68 -12.20 9.69
N ILE A 42 -23.57 -11.44 9.61
CA ILE A 42 -23.17 -10.44 10.61
C ILE A 42 -23.78 -9.05 10.30
N GLY A 43 -24.46 -8.89 9.15
CA GLY A 43 -25.09 -7.64 8.74
C GLY A 43 -26.15 -7.07 9.69
N GLY A 44 -26.58 -7.83 10.71
CA GLY A 44 -27.57 -7.39 11.71
C GLY A 44 -27.00 -6.71 12.97
N THR A 45 -25.70 -6.81 13.27
CA THR A 45 -25.11 -6.19 14.48
C THR A 45 -23.74 -5.59 14.18
N ALA A 46 -23.73 -4.31 13.79
CA ALA A 46 -22.50 -3.54 13.59
C ALA A 46 -21.84 -3.22 14.94
N SER A 47 -21.03 -4.14 15.46
CA SER A 47 -20.16 -3.83 16.60
C SER A 47 -18.96 -3.03 16.12
N ARG A 48 -18.97 -1.72 16.38
CA ARG A 48 -17.82 -0.83 16.14
C ARG A 48 -16.65 -1.28 17.02
N LYS A 49 -15.68 -2.02 16.46
CA LYS A 49 -14.34 -2.07 17.07
C LYS A 49 -13.71 -0.69 16.88
N VAL A 50 -13.58 0.03 17.98
CA VAL A 50 -12.86 1.31 18.03
C VAL A 50 -11.39 1.02 17.71
N GLU A 51 -10.81 1.71 16.72
CA GLU A 51 -9.37 1.67 16.48
C GLU A 51 -8.63 2.07 17.77
N ALA A 52 -7.58 1.33 18.13
CA ALA A 52 -6.77 1.67 19.29
C ALA A 52 -6.15 3.06 19.08
N ALA A 53 -6.57 4.05 19.88
CA ALA A 53 -6.11 5.44 19.83
C ALA A 53 -4.79 5.68 20.57
N GLU A 54 -4.04 4.60 20.81
CA GLU A 54 -2.83 4.58 21.61
C GLU A 54 -1.82 3.58 21.02
N ILE A 55 -0.53 3.88 21.17
CA ILE A 55 0.58 2.95 20.92
C ILE A 55 1.13 2.55 22.28
N LYS A 56 1.17 1.23 22.53
CA LYS A 56 1.77 0.64 23.74
C LYS A 56 3.07 -0.08 23.40
N ALA A 57 4.04 0.00 24.30
CA ALA A 57 5.30 -0.70 24.19
C ALA A 57 5.07 -2.23 24.24
N ARG A 58 5.48 -2.94 23.19
CA ARG A 58 5.42 -4.42 23.16
C ARG A 58 6.58 -5.08 23.90
N VAL A 59 7.70 -4.36 23.98
CA VAL A 59 8.97 -4.81 24.55
C VAL A 59 9.56 -3.71 25.42
N GLY A 60 10.24 -4.11 26.49
CA GLY A 60 10.96 -3.18 27.36
C GLY A 60 12.33 -2.78 26.78
N GLY A 61 12.75 -1.56 27.07
CA GLY A 61 14.00 -1.00 26.59
C GLY A 61 14.13 0.50 26.87
N ILE A 62 15.05 1.15 26.17
CA ILE A 62 15.22 2.60 26.17
C ILE A 62 14.58 3.13 24.88
N LEU A 63 13.62 4.04 25.03
CA LEU A 63 12.96 4.67 23.91
C LEU A 63 13.87 5.77 23.34
N LYS A 64 14.18 5.69 22.04
CA LYS A 64 14.93 6.72 21.32
C LYS A 64 14.10 7.34 20.20
N TYR A 65 14.14 8.66 20.14
CA TYR A 65 13.62 9.41 19.01
C TYR A 65 14.61 9.29 17.84
N ASN A 66 14.09 9.01 16.65
CA ASN A 66 14.92 9.07 15.44
C ASN A 66 15.26 10.53 15.12
N GLU A 67 16.41 10.76 14.48
CA GLU A 67 16.98 12.10 14.24
C GLU A 67 16.06 13.06 13.45
N GLU A 68 15.06 12.52 12.74
CA GLU A 68 14.10 13.28 11.94
C GLU A 68 12.84 13.71 12.72
N ILE A 69 12.77 13.45 14.04
CA ILE A 69 11.60 13.80 14.86
C ILE A 69 11.57 15.30 15.14
N GLN A 70 10.54 15.96 14.61
CA GLN A 70 10.16 17.30 14.99
C GLN A 70 9.05 17.23 16.03
N THR A 71 9.26 17.84 17.19
CA THR A 71 8.27 17.94 18.27
C THR A 71 8.08 19.39 18.68
N VAL A 72 6.90 19.66 19.21
CA VAL A 72 6.56 20.93 19.83
C VAL A 72 5.97 20.65 21.21
N ILE A 73 6.30 21.51 22.17
CA ILE A 73 5.73 21.47 23.52
C ILE A 73 4.54 22.43 23.52
N SER A 74 3.35 21.88 23.76
CA SER A 74 2.12 22.66 23.93
C SER A 74 2.13 23.42 25.27
N ALA A 75 1.24 24.40 25.44
CA ALA A 75 1.06 25.14 26.69
C ALA A 75 0.77 24.24 27.91
N ASP A 76 0.20 23.06 27.69
CA ASP A 76 -0.06 22.03 28.72
C ASP A 76 1.14 21.13 29.03
N ASP A 77 2.37 21.50 28.65
CA ASP A 77 3.59 20.67 28.75
C ASP A 77 3.51 19.31 28.02
N LYS A 78 2.59 19.19 27.06
CA LYS A 78 2.44 17.99 26.22
C LYS A 78 3.40 18.04 25.03
N ILE A 79 4.13 16.96 24.81
CA ILE A 79 5.01 16.80 23.65
C ILE A 79 4.17 16.31 22.48
N ILE A 80 4.04 17.11 21.44
CA ILE A 80 3.26 16.80 20.24
C ILE A 80 4.20 16.52 19.08
N LEU A 81 3.96 15.42 18.37
CA LEU A 81 4.72 15.07 17.18
C LEU A 81 4.27 15.90 15.97
N MET A 82 5.21 16.62 15.36
CA MET A 82 4.96 17.49 14.20
C MET A 82 5.39 16.87 12.88
N ASN A 83 6.07 15.70 12.91
CA ASN A 83 6.48 15.04 11.68
C ASN A 83 5.28 14.38 10.95
N ARG A 84 5.03 14.82 9.72
CA ARG A 84 3.92 14.35 8.87
C ARG A 84 4.16 13.00 8.19
N LYS A 85 5.43 12.59 8.05
CA LYS A 85 5.82 11.36 7.33
C LYS A 85 5.88 10.11 8.20
N GLY A 86 5.47 10.22 9.46
CA GLY A 86 5.56 9.13 10.42
C GLY A 86 7.01 8.88 10.78
N SER A 87 7.55 9.67 11.69
CA SER A 87 8.84 9.34 12.27
C SER A 87 8.71 8.14 13.18
N GLY A 88 9.61 7.18 12.99
CA GLY A 88 9.72 6.02 13.87
C GLY A 88 10.29 6.43 15.22
N ILE A 89 9.74 5.87 16.28
CA ILE A 89 10.37 5.79 17.59
C ILE A 89 10.98 4.39 17.69
N THR A 90 12.23 4.31 18.12
CA THR A 90 12.97 3.04 18.20
C THR A 90 13.18 2.67 19.66
N ILE A 91 12.82 1.43 20.02
CA ILE A 91 13.05 0.87 21.35
C ILE A 91 14.35 0.08 21.29
N VAL A 92 15.34 0.50 22.07
CA VAL A 92 16.69 -0.06 22.08
C VAL A 92 16.89 -0.87 23.37
N GLY A 93 17.52 -2.04 23.27
CA GLY A 93 17.92 -2.83 24.44
C GLY A 93 19.12 -2.22 25.18
N GLU A 94 19.45 -2.74 26.37
CA GLU A 94 20.59 -2.25 27.17
C GLU A 94 21.95 -2.41 26.46
N GLU A 95 22.06 -3.36 25.51
CA GLU A 95 23.24 -3.57 24.66
C GLU A 95 23.30 -2.65 23.42
N GLY A 96 22.39 -1.69 23.28
CA GLY A 96 22.35 -0.78 22.12
C GLY A 96 21.74 -1.37 20.84
N ARG A 97 21.26 -2.63 20.87
CA ARG A 97 20.55 -3.27 19.75
C ARG A 97 19.10 -2.81 19.68
N GLU A 98 18.61 -2.51 18.47
CA GLU A 98 17.19 -2.21 18.22
C GLU A 98 16.32 -3.45 18.51
N ARG A 99 15.30 -3.28 19.35
CA ARG A 99 14.34 -4.33 19.71
C ARG A 99 13.00 -4.18 19.00
N ALA A 100 12.55 -2.95 18.80
CA ALA A 100 11.31 -2.65 18.09
C ALA A 100 11.35 -1.24 17.51
N LYS A 101 10.58 -1.02 16.45
CA LYS A 101 10.38 0.28 15.82
C LYS A 101 8.89 0.50 15.65
N GLU A 102 8.40 1.59 16.19
CA GLU A 102 6.97 1.98 16.14
C GLU A 102 6.84 3.28 15.37
N THR A 103 5.90 3.36 14.43
CA THR A 103 5.66 4.58 13.66
C THR A 103 4.57 5.40 14.36
N VAL A 104 4.87 6.65 14.70
CA VAL A 104 3.90 7.54 15.35
C VAL A 104 3.33 8.53 14.32
N ILE A 105 2.01 8.73 14.37
CA ILE A 105 1.29 9.62 13.45
C ILE A 105 1.45 11.10 13.82
N TYR A 106 1.30 11.98 12.84
CA TYR A 106 1.25 13.43 13.04
C TYR A 106 0.17 13.85 14.04
N GLY A 107 0.53 14.76 14.94
CA GLY A 107 -0.35 15.30 15.97
C GLY A 107 -0.60 14.38 17.16
N ALA A 108 0.05 13.21 17.20
CA ALA A 108 0.02 12.37 18.39
C ALA A 108 0.76 13.04 19.56
N THR A 109 0.20 12.90 20.76
CA THR A 109 0.84 13.31 22.00
C THR A 109 1.75 12.20 22.50
N LEU A 110 3.05 12.47 22.56
CA LEU A 110 4.05 11.57 23.14
C LEU A 110 3.99 11.66 24.66
N ARG A 111 3.86 10.50 25.31
CA ARG A 111 3.80 10.39 26.78
C ARG A 111 5.16 10.09 27.41
N ILE A 112 6.08 9.56 26.61
CA ILE A 112 7.41 9.11 27.04
C ILE A 112 8.44 10.00 26.36
N LYS A 113 9.47 10.44 27.10
CA LYS A 113 10.54 11.30 26.59
C LYS A 113 11.66 10.50 25.91
N ASP A 114 12.45 11.18 25.08
CA ASP A 114 13.65 10.60 24.49
C ASP A 114 14.65 10.15 25.56
N GLY A 115 15.20 8.95 25.40
CA GLY A 115 16.13 8.32 26.34
C GLY A 115 15.50 7.69 27.58
N GLN A 116 14.17 7.70 27.71
CA GLN A 116 13.48 7.13 28.87
C GLN A 116 13.42 5.59 28.80
N LYS A 117 13.63 4.92 29.94
CA LYS A 117 13.39 3.47 30.08
C LYS A 117 11.89 3.19 30.10
N ILE A 118 11.46 2.17 29.35
CA ILE A 118 10.07 1.75 29.19
C ILE A 118 9.92 0.26 29.48
N GLU A 119 8.77 -0.13 30.01
CA GLU A 119 8.37 -1.51 30.23
C GLU A 119 7.29 -1.94 29.22
N PRO A 120 7.14 -3.25 28.95
CA PRO A 120 6.04 -3.75 28.13
C PRO A 120 4.69 -3.32 28.72
N GLY A 121 3.86 -2.65 27.92
CA GLY A 121 2.54 -2.14 28.30
C GLY A 121 2.47 -0.62 28.44
N ASP A 122 3.61 0.07 28.57
CA ASP A 122 3.66 1.53 28.70
C ASP A 122 3.10 2.22 27.45
N VAL A 123 2.30 3.26 27.66
CA VAL A 123 1.71 4.05 26.57
C VAL A 123 2.75 5.03 26.03
N ILE A 124 3.19 4.81 24.80
CA ILE A 124 4.19 5.64 24.12
C ILE A 124 3.54 6.92 23.57
N ALA A 125 2.42 6.78 22.87
CA ALA A 125 1.75 7.89 22.20
C ALA A 125 0.23 7.72 22.21
N THR A 126 -0.49 8.84 22.25
CA THR A 126 -1.97 8.89 22.22
C THR A 126 -2.46 9.94 21.23
N TRP A 127 -3.58 9.68 20.54
CA TRP A 127 -4.20 10.64 19.62
C TRP A 127 -5.73 10.55 19.65
N ASP A 128 -6.42 11.47 18.99
CA ASP A 128 -7.86 11.39 18.76
C ASP A 128 -8.13 10.46 17.56
N PRO A 129 -8.85 9.34 17.73
CA PRO A 129 -9.09 8.39 16.63
C PRO A 129 -10.04 8.95 15.57
N PHE A 130 -10.85 9.96 15.89
CA PHE A 130 -11.89 10.50 15.00
C PHE A 130 -11.44 11.72 14.23
N THR A 131 -10.33 12.36 14.61
CA THR A 131 -9.89 13.60 13.96
C THR A 131 -8.40 13.60 13.69
N THR A 132 -8.00 14.20 12.57
CA THR A 132 -6.61 14.60 12.32
C THR A 132 -6.48 16.06 12.73
N PRO A 133 -5.73 16.38 13.80
CA PRO A 133 -5.54 17.77 14.22
C PRO A 133 -4.59 18.48 13.24
N ILE A 134 -4.88 19.74 12.94
CA ILE A 134 -3.97 20.67 12.28
C ILE A 134 -3.40 21.55 13.39
N ILE A 135 -2.08 21.47 13.60
CA ILE A 135 -1.41 22.03 14.77
C ILE A 135 -0.42 23.11 14.33
N THR A 136 -0.35 24.21 15.10
CA THR A 136 0.64 25.26 14.84
C THR A 136 2.02 24.94 15.45
N GLU A 137 3.09 25.18 14.71
CA GLU A 137 4.48 25.07 15.18
C GLU A 137 4.98 26.33 15.89
N VAL A 138 4.25 27.45 15.75
CA VAL A 138 4.68 28.76 16.24
C VAL A 138 3.58 29.43 17.04
N SER A 139 3.99 30.18 18.06
CA SER A 139 3.09 31.01 18.86
C SER A 139 2.88 32.38 18.21
N GLY A 140 1.67 32.89 18.23
CA GLY A 140 1.36 34.21 17.67
C GLY A 140 -0.14 34.45 17.52
N ARG A 141 -0.50 35.45 16.73
CA ARG A 141 -1.89 35.80 16.43
C ARG A 141 -2.39 35.12 15.16
N VAL A 142 -3.55 34.48 15.24
CA VAL A 142 -4.23 33.84 14.12
C VAL A 142 -4.77 34.90 13.16
N ARG A 143 -4.45 34.76 11.87
CA ARG A 143 -5.07 35.56 10.81
C ARG A 143 -5.63 34.66 9.73
N PHE A 144 -6.90 34.89 9.42
CA PHE A 144 -7.57 34.20 8.34
C PHE A 144 -7.22 34.83 6.99
N ALA A 145 -7.07 33.99 5.98
CA ALA A 145 -7.03 34.41 4.59
C ALA A 145 -7.85 33.42 3.78
N ASP A 146 -8.71 33.94 2.90
CA ASP A 146 -9.62 33.15 2.07
C ASP A 146 -10.62 32.32 2.91
N ILE A 147 -10.99 32.81 4.11
CA ILE A 147 -11.95 32.19 5.04
C ILE A 147 -13.08 33.19 5.31
N GLU A 148 -14.20 33.04 4.61
CA GLU A 148 -15.39 33.89 4.74
C GLU A 148 -16.66 33.05 4.96
N VAL A 149 -17.47 33.44 5.94
CA VAL A 149 -18.74 32.77 6.27
C VAL A 149 -19.72 32.87 5.10
N GLY A 150 -20.28 31.73 4.68
CA GLY A 150 -21.20 31.61 3.55
C GLY A 150 -20.53 31.43 2.19
N SER A 151 -19.24 31.75 2.06
CA SER A 151 -18.46 31.54 0.83
C SER A 151 -17.57 30.30 0.93
N THR A 152 -16.73 30.24 1.97
CA THR A 152 -15.77 29.14 2.20
C THR A 152 -15.95 28.47 3.56
N VAL A 153 -16.80 29.02 4.43
CA VAL A 153 -17.13 28.45 5.73
C VAL A 153 -18.64 28.27 5.84
N GLN A 154 -19.06 27.10 6.28
CA GLN A 154 -20.42 26.83 6.70
C GLN A 154 -20.46 26.66 8.22
N GLU A 155 -21.38 27.38 8.85
CA GLU A 155 -21.68 27.18 10.26
C GLU A 155 -22.67 26.02 10.39
N GLN A 156 -22.28 25.00 11.16
CA GLN A 156 -23.15 23.89 11.51
C GLN A 156 -23.36 23.92 13.02
N ILE A 157 -24.62 23.85 13.43
CA ILE A 157 -24.97 23.73 14.84
C ILE A 157 -24.95 22.24 15.16
N ASP A 158 -24.10 21.84 16.10
CA ASP A 158 -24.13 20.48 16.63
C ASP A 158 -25.48 20.27 17.36
N PRO A 159 -26.33 19.35 16.88
CA PRO A 159 -27.67 19.14 17.46
C PRO A 159 -27.63 18.61 18.89
N VAL A 160 -26.50 18.05 19.35
CA VAL A 160 -26.35 17.51 20.70
C VAL A 160 -25.80 18.56 21.66
N THR A 161 -24.74 19.26 21.28
CA THR A 161 -24.06 20.20 22.17
C THR A 161 -24.56 21.64 22.04
N GLY A 162 -25.32 21.96 20.99
CA GLY A 162 -25.77 23.32 20.66
C GLY A 162 -24.64 24.25 20.24
N LYS A 163 -23.40 23.75 20.13
CA LYS A 163 -22.24 24.56 19.74
C LYS A 163 -22.21 24.76 18.23
N VAL A 164 -21.91 25.98 17.82
CA VAL A 164 -21.68 26.32 16.41
C VAL A 164 -20.26 25.86 16.04
N SER A 165 -20.17 24.93 15.10
CA SER A 165 -18.92 24.46 14.51
C SER A 165 -18.77 25.06 13.11
N ARG A 166 -17.67 25.75 12.86
CA ARG A 166 -17.34 26.34 11.56
C ARG A 166 -16.58 25.32 10.72
N THR A 167 -17.20 24.86 9.64
CA THR A 167 -16.63 23.85 8.73
C THR A 167 -16.24 24.48 7.41
N ILE A 168 -15.02 24.22 6.93
CA ILE A 168 -14.57 24.68 5.62
C ILE A 168 -15.37 23.96 4.52
N ILE A 169 -16.00 24.74 3.65
CA ILE A 169 -16.71 24.26 2.45
C ILE A 169 -15.93 24.62 1.19
N GLU A 170 -16.28 23.97 0.10
CA GLU A 170 -15.71 24.30 -1.21
C GLU A 170 -16.14 25.71 -1.64
N GLY A 171 -15.16 26.58 -1.89
CA GLY A 171 -15.41 27.93 -2.38
C GLY A 171 -15.96 27.92 -3.82
N LYS A 172 -16.86 28.85 -4.13
CA LYS A 172 -17.47 28.98 -5.46
C LYS A 172 -16.46 29.34 -6.56
N GLU A 173 -15.36 30.00 -6.19
CA GLU A 173 -14.32 30.44 -7.11
C GLU A 173 -13.06 29.58 -7.00
N ALA A 174 -12.46 29.28 -8.16
CA ALA A 174 -11.35 28.33 -8.27
C ALA A 174 -10.02 28.81 -7.65
N GLU A 175 -9.92 30.07 -7.22
CA GLU A 175 -8.69 30.71 -6.70
C GLU A 175 -8.62 30.74 -5.16
N ILE A 176 -9.75 30.63 -4.48
CA ILE A 176 -9.85 30.82 -3.03
C ILE A 176 -9.23 29.59 -2.33
N ARG A 177 -8.23 29.82 -1.46
CA ARG A 177 -7.55 28.77 -0.70
C ARG A 177 -7.57 29.09 0.81
N PRO A 178 -8.62 28.62 1.52
CA PRO A 178 -8.76 28.79 2.96
C PRO A 178 -7.46 28.47 3.69
N ARG A 179 -6.89 29.45 4.39
CA ARG A 179 -5.64 29.27 5.12
C ARG A 179 -5.60 30.11 6.39
N ILE A 180 -4.90 29.58 7.38
CA ILE A 180 -4.55 30.27 8.61
C ILE A 180 -3.09 30.67 8.54
N THR A 181 -2.80 31.95 8.79
CA THR A 181 -1.43 32.46 8.91
C THR A 181 -1.21 32.94 10.32
N ILE A 182 -0.07 32.58 10.91
CA ILE A 182 0.30 33.09 12.24
C ILE A 182 1.18 34.33 12.10
N LYS A 183 0.78 35.40 12.77
CA LYS A 183 1.43 36.71 12.73
C LYS A 183 2.02 37.08 14.09
N ASP A 184 3.09 37.85 14.06
CA ASP A 184 3.68 38.47 15.24
C ASP A 184 2.88 39.73 15.65
N LYS A 185 3.25 40.35 16.77
CA LYS A 185 2.68 41.59 17.30
C LYS A 185 2.69 42.74 16.27
N ASP A 186 3.66 42.75 15.37
CA ASP A 186 3.80 43.74 14.29
C ASP A 186 2.99 43.40 13.02
N GLY A 187 2.17 42.35 13.04
CA GLY A 187 1.34 41.94 11.91
C GLY A 187 2.10 41.23 10.77
N LYS A 188 3.40 40.99 10.94
CA LYS A 188 4.23 40.23 10.01
C LYS A 188 4.07 38.73 10.24
N GLY A 189 3.99 37.95 9.17
CA GLY A 189 3.90 36.48 9.27
C GLY A 189 5.16 35.88 9.90
N ILE A 190 4.97 35.08 10.95
CA ILE A 190 6.05 34.36 11.64
C ILE A 190 6.59 33.28 10.70
N LYS A 191 7.89 33.03 10.73
CA LYS A 191 8.52 31.96 9.94
C LYS A 191 8.58 30.67 10.76
N PHE A 192 8.55 29.52 10.09
CA PHE A 192 8.77 28.25 10.76
C PHE A 192 10.17 28.19 11.40
N PRO A 193 10.37 27.51 12.54
CA PRO A 193 11.67 27.44 13.22
C PRO A 193 12.78 26.88 12.33
N ASN A 194 12.43 25.92 11.46
CA ASN A 194 13.37 25.18 10.61
C ASN A 194 13.29 25.56 9.11
N SER A 195 12.48 26.57 8.73
CA SER A 195 12.29 26.95 7.34
C SER A 195 12.14 28.45 7.16
N LYS A 196 12.63 28.98 6.03
CA LYS A 196 12.44 30.40 5.66
C LYS A 196 10.99 30.72 5.27
N MET A 197 10.12 29.71 5.18
CA MET A 197 8.71 29.85 4.84
C MET A 197 7.91 30.45 6.00
N THR A 198 6.89 31.22 5.66
CA THR A 198 5.93 31.77 6.62
C THR A 198 5.00 30.68 7.13
N ALA A 199 4.67 30.70 8.43
CA ALA A 199 3.74 29.80 9.08
C ALA A 199 2.32 29.96 8.51
N ARG A 200 2.06 29.23 7.43
CA ARG A 200 0.82 29.22 6.66
C ARG A 200 0.28 27.79 6.64
N TYR A 201 -0.93 27.63 7.15
CA TYR A 201 -1.61 26.35 7.25
C TYR A 201 -2.82 26.37 6.32
N TYR A 202 -2.75 25.61 5.23
CA TYR A 202 -3.88 25.44 4.32
C TYR A 202 -4.92 24.51 4.94
N LEU A 203 -6.18 24.89 4.86
CA LEU A 203 -7.29 24.14 5.41
C LEU A 203 -7.99 23.36 4.29
N PRO A 204 -8.08 22.03 4.39
CA PRO A 204 -8.85 21.23 3.45
C PRO A 204 -10.36 21.41 3.67
N VAL A 205 -11.14 21.06 2.66
CA VAL A 205 -12.61 20.97 2.76
C VAL A 205 -12.97 19.98 3.87
N ASN A 206 -14.03 20.27 4.62
CA ASN A 206 -14.48 19.57 5.82
C ASN A 206 -13.61 19.76 7.07
N ALA A 207 -12.54 20.57 7.02
CA ALA A 207 -11.84 20.95 8.24
C ALA A 207 -12.77 21.78 9.14
N ILE A 208 -12.85 21.41 10.41
CA ILE A 208 -13.58 22.14 11.44
C ILE A 208 -12.59 23.08 12.12
N LEU A 209 -12.86 24.38 12.07
CA LEU A 209 -12.06 25.41 12.74
C LEU A 209 -12.24 25.29 14.26
N THR A 210 -11.13 25.36 15.00
CA THR A 210 -11.13 25.37 16.47
C THR A 210 -10.72 26.71 17.07
N VAL A 211 -10.29 27.65 16.23
CA VAL A 211 -9.86 29.01 16.60
C VAL A 211 -10.67 30.05 15.83
N GLU A 212 -10.72 31.26 16.37
CA GLU A 212 -11.31 32.44 15.73
C GLU A 212 -10.22 33.36 15.13
N GLU A 213 -10.66 34.34 14.33
CA GLU A 213 -9.73 35.35 13.81
C GLU A 213 -9.22 36.23 14.96
N ASP A 214 -7.93 36.57 14.92
CA ASP A 214 -7.22 37.34 15.94
C ASP A 214 -7.02 36.64 17.31
N ASP A 215 -7.36 35.36 17.43
CA ASP A 215 -7.01 34.53 18.58
C ASP A 215 -5.50 34.43 18.78
N GLN A 216 -5.09 34.36 20.05
CA GLN A 216 -3.69 34.13 20.43
C GLN A 216 -3.46 32.65 20.67
N VAL A 217 -2.60 32.04 19.84
CA VAL A 217 -2.28 30.61 19.90
C VAL A 217 -0.83 30.40 20.30
N MET A 218 -0.58 29.30 21.00
CA MET A 218 0.75 28.82 21.35
C MET A 218 1.17 27.72 20.38
N ALA A 219 2.49 27.53 20.20
CA ALA A 219 3.02 26.37 19.53
C ALA A 219 2.44 25.09 20.18
N GLY A 220 1.90 24.18 19.36
CA GLY A 220 1.25 22.95 19.80
C GLY A 220 -0.27 23.03 19.88
N ASP A 221 -0.86 24.20 19.71
CA ASP A 221 -2.31 24.34 19.71
C ASP A 221 -2.94 23.86 18.41
N VAL A 222 -4.10 23.22 18.54
CA VAL A 222 -4.90 22.75 17.41
C VAL A 222 -5.69 23.93 16.84
N ILE A 223 -5.40 24.30 15.59
CA ILE A 223 -6.06 25.40 14.88
C ILE A 223 -7.25 24.94 14.03
N ALA A 224 -7.27 23.67 13.63
CA ALA A 224 -8.41 23.04 13.00
C ALA A 224 -8.36 21.53 13.22
N ARG A 225 -9.49 20.85 13.09
CA ARG A 225 -9.60 19.40 13.13
C ARG A 225 -10.24 18.94 11.85
N LEU A 226 -9.60 18.01 11.16
CA LEU A 226 -10.23 17.33 10.05
C LEU A 226 -10.91 16.08 10.62
N PRO A 227 -12.25 15.95 10.58
CA PRO A 227 -12.89 14.69 10.87
C PRO A 227 -12.26 13.64 9.95
N ARG A 228 -11.64 12.64 10.55
CA ARG A 228 -11.40 11.41 9.82
C ARG A 228 -12.79 10.92 9.52
N ALA A 229 -13.17 10.87 8.25
CA ALA A 229 -14.34 10.11 7.85
C ALA A 229 -14.08 8.70 8.35
N THR A 230 -14.58 8.39 9.57
CA THR A 230 -14.26 7.23 10.42
C THR A 230 -13.77 6.15 9.51
N THR A 231 -12.43 6.04 9.35
CA THR A 231 -11.73 5.37 8.24
C THR A 231 -12.73 4.50 7.55
N LYS A 232 -13.48 4.97 6.51
CA LYS A 232 -14.69 4.31 5.98
C LYS A 232 -14.41 2.82 6.06
N THR A 233 -14.95 2.16 7.10
CA THR A 233 -14.32 0.99 7.77
C THR A 233 -13.27 0.38 6.88
N LYS A 234 -11.96 0.69 7.00
CA LYS A 234 -10.87 0.33 6.04
C LYS A 234 -11.30 -0.84 5.15
N ASP A 235 -11.96 -0.54 4.02
CA ASP A 235 -13.02 -1.37 3.39
C ASP A 235 -13.23 -2.79 3.98
N ILE A 236 -13.71 -2.92 5.23
CA ILE A 236 -14.05 -4.20 5.87
C ILE A 236 -15.22 -4.83 5.07
N THR A 237 -16.00 -3.98 4.40
CA THR A 237 -17.06 -4.35 3.45
C THR A 237 -16.54 -4.94 2.13
N GLY A 238 -15.25 -4.80 1.83
CA GLY A 238 -14.66 -5.30 0.59
C GLY A 238 -14.54 -6.82 0.55
N GLY A 239 -14.47 -7.50 1.71
CA GLY A 239 -14.46 -8.96 1.83
C GLY A 239 -13.65 -9.68 0.74
N LEU A 240 -14.22 -10.75 0.18
CA LEU A 240 -13.68 -11.44 -0.99
C LEU A 240 -13.58 -10.56 -2.27
N PRO A 241 -14.53 -9.64 -2.57
CA PRO A 241 -14.39 -8.72 -3.71
C PRO A 241 -13.07 -7.95 -3.77
N ARG A 242 -12.54 -7.48 -2.63
CA ARG A 242 -11.25 -6.78 -2.58
C ARG A 242 -10.09 -7.72 -2.94
N VAL A 243 -10.10 -8.94 -2.43
CA VAL A 243 -9.11 -9.97 -2.78
C VAL A 243 -9.16 -10.29 -4.28
N ALA A 244 -10.37 -10.36 -4.84
CA ALA A 244 -10.56 -10.54 -6.28
C ALA A 244 -10.04 -9.34 -7.09
N GLU A 245 -10.27 -8.09 -6.65
CA GLU A 245 -9.70 -6.90 -7.29
C GLU A 245 -8.16 -6.93 -7.33
N LEU A 246 -7.53 -7.35 -6.23
CA LEU A 246 -6.07 -7.48 -6.12
C LEU A 246 -5.53 -8.57 -7.04
N PHE A 247 -6.12 -9.76 -7.05
CA PHE A 247 -5.69 -10.86 -7.92
C PHE A 247 -6.01 -10.63 -9.40
N GLU A 248 -6.97 -9.77 -9.72
CA GLU A 248 -7.23 -9.34 -11.11
C GLU A 248 -6.44 -8.10 -11.52
N VAL A 249 -5.58 -7.56 -10.63
CA VAL A 249 -4.78 -6.34 -10.89
C VAL A 249 -5.68 -5.19 -11.38
N ARG A 250 -6.89 -5.09 -10.82
CA ARG A 250 -7.83 -4.04 -11.23
C ARG A 250 -7.40 -2.71 -10.65
N LYS A 251 -7.62 -1.64 -11.41
CA LYS A 251 -7.43 -0.28 -10.91
C LYS A 251 -8.42 -0.04 -9.76
N PRO A 252 -7.95 0.40 -8.58
CA PRO A 252 -8.84 0.70 -7.47
C PRO A 252 -9.89 1.77 -7.83
N LYS A 253 -11.07 1.70 -7.20
CA LYS A 253 -12.13 2.71 -7.37
C LYS A 253 -11.69 4.11 -6.91
N ASP A 254 -10.90 4.16 -5.84
CA ASP A 254 -10.27 5.38 -5.32
C ASP A 254 -8.74 5.25 -5.40
N PRO A 255 -8.13 5.60 -6.55
CA PRO A 255 -6.71 5.42 -6.77
C PRO A 255 -5.90 6.49 -6.03
N GLY A 256 -5.02 6.03 -5.14
CA GLY A 256 -3.95 6.85 -4.58
C GLY A 256 -2.90 7.14 -5.65
N VAL A 257 -2.34 8.34 -5.63
CA VAL A 257 -1.27 8.75 -6.55
C VAL A 257 0.06 8.63 -5.83
N LEU A 258 0.98 7.82 -6.36
CA LEU A 258 2.34 7.66 -5.85
C LEU A 258 3.33 8.53 -6.63
N THR A 259 4.36 9.06 -5.96
CA THR A 259 5.47 9.69 -6.68
C THR A 259 6.40 8.63 -7.28
N ALA A 260 6.84 8.78 -8.52
CA ALA A 260 7.83 7.94 -9.18
C ALA A 260 9.29 8.32 -8.86
N ILE A 261 9.53 9.51 -8.33
CA ILE A 261 10.87 10.02 -8.05
C ILE A 261 10.99 10.54 -6.62
N ASP A 262 12.22 10.52 -6.11
CA ASP A 262 12.61 11.21 -4.88
C ASP A 262 12.72 12.72 -5.15
N GLY A 263 12.36 13.55 -4.18
CA GLY A 263 12.56 14.99 -4.32
C GLY A 263 11.65 15.87 -3.45
N TYR A 264 11.82 17.17 -3.59
CA TYR A 264 10.99 18.18 -2.92
C TYR A 264 9.71 18.45 -3.71
N VAL A 265 8.60 18.47 -2.99
CA VAL A 265 7.27 18.72 -3.53
C VAL A 265 7.04 20.22 -3.69
N THR A 266 6.53 20.61 -4.85
CA THR A 266 5.98 21.95 -5.11
C THR A 266 4.53 21.81 -5.54
N VAL A 267 3.60 22.40 -4.79
CA VAL A 267 2.17 22.31 -5.07
C VAL A 267 1.69 23.56 -5.81
N LEU A 268 1.68 23.48 -7.14
CA LEU A 268 1.27 24.56 -8.02
C LEU A 268 -0.23 24.50 -8.37
N LYS A 269 -0.77 25.66 -8.74
CA LYS A 269 -2.12 25.78 -9.31
C LYS A 269 -2.11 25.15 -10.70
N GLY A 270 -2.93 24.11 -10.90
CA GLY A 270 -3.18 23.56 -12.22
C GLY A 270 -4.26 24.34 -12.97
N THR A 271 -4.36 24.10 -14.27
CA THR A 271 -5.41 24.66 -15.14
C THR A 271 -6.71 23.85 -14.97
N LYS A 272 -7.87 24.53 -15.05
CA LYS A 272 -9.24 23.93 -15.09
C LYS A 272 -9.49 22.74 -14.14
N GLY A 273 -9.78 23.01 -12.87
CA GLY A 273 -10.31 21.96 -11.97
C GLY A 273 -9.31 20.88 -11.50
N ARG A 274 -8.02 21.04 -11.78
CA ARG A 274 -6.96 20.12 -11.32
C ARG A 274 -5.87 20.86 -10.55
N GLN A 275 -5.29 20.22 -9.55
CA GLN A 275 -4.08 20.66 -8.84
C GLN A 275 -2.85 20.01 -9.48
N LYS A 276 -1.73 20.74 -9.52
CA LYS A 276 -0.49 20.24 -10.11
C LYS A 276 0.53 20.10 -8.99
N VAL A 277 0.94 18.86 -8.72
CA VAL A 277 1.99 18.57 -7.74
C VAL A 277 3.24 18.23 -8.54
N THR A 278 4.28 19.04 -8.39
CA THR A 278 5.57 18.83 -9.06
C THR A 278 6.56 18.31 -8.04
N VAL A 279 7.21 17.20 -8.30
CA VAL A 279 8.32 16.70 -7.49
C VAL A 279 9.61 17.05 -8.22
N THR A 280 10.50 17.76 -7.52
CA THR A 280 11.80 18.18 -8.05
C THR A 280 12.90 17.40 -7.32
N PRO A 281 13.69 16.59 -8.03
CA PRO A 281 14.76 15.83 -7.39
C PRO A 281 15.81 16.77 -6.75
N SER A 282 16.43 16.31 -5.66
CA SER A 282 17.52 17.05 -5.00
C SER A 282 18.81 17.05 -5.83
N ASP A 283 18.97 16.06 -6.70
CA ASP A 283 20.13 15.86 -7.57
C ASP A 283 19.83 16.32 -9.02
N VAL A 284 20.76 16.09 -9.95
CA VAL A 284 20.56 16.35 -11.39
C VAL A 284 19.50 15.38 -11.92
N GLY A 285 18.33 15.90 -12.29
CA GLY A 285 17.26 15.10 -12.87
C GLY A 285 16.08 15.95 -13.35
N GLU A 286 15.21 15.34 -14.16
CA GLU A 286 13.99 15.99 -14.63
C GLU A 286 12.92 16.02 -13.53
N LYS A 287 12.27 17.17 -13.37
CA LYS A 287 11.10 17.30 -12.49
C LYS A 287 9.94 16.45 -13.01
N LYS A 288 9.24 15.76 -12.11
CA LYS A 288 8.04 14.98 -12.46
C LYS A 288 6.78 15.71 -12.02
N GLU A 289 5.83 15.84 -12.93
CA GLU A 289 4.59 16.57 -12.69
C GLU A 289 3.40 15.62 -12.61
N TYR A 290 2.63 15.72 -11.52
CA TYR A 290 1.42 14.94 -11.26
C TYR A 290 0.20 15.86 -11.32
N SER A 291 -0.78 15.48 -12.12
CA SER A 291 -2.04 16.21 -12.23
C SER A 291 -3.11 15.52 -11.41
N ILE A 292 -3.56 16.15 -10.33
CA ILE A 292 -4.50 15.59 -9.35
C ILE A 292 -5.85 16.31 -9.50
N PRO A 293 -6.99 15.61 -9.63
CA PRO A 293 -8.32 16.24 -9.62
C PRO A 293 -8.55 17.10 -8.36
N LYS A 294 -9.15 18.29 -8.50
CA LYS A 294 -9.60 19.06 -7.33
C LYS A 294 -10.70 18.26 -6.60
N GLY A 295 -10.57 18.13 -5.28
CA GLY A 295 -11.47 17.37 -4.41
C GLY A 295 -10.80 16.19 -3.68
N LEU A 296 -9.70 15.66 -4.21
CA LEU A 296 -8.90 14.65 -3.51
C LEU A 296 -7.96 15.30 -2.48
N HIS A 297 -7.84 14.68 -1.31
CA HIS A 297 -6.96 15.17 -0.24
C HIS A 297 -5.51 14.84 -0.56
N VAL A 298 -4.75 15.87 -0.93
CA VAL A 298 -3.29 15.80 -1.09
C VAL A 298 -2.66 15.70 0.29
N THR A 299 -1.92 14.63 0.54
CA THR A 299 -1.27 14.33 1.83
C THR A 299 0.01 15.13 2.04
N VAL A 300 0.62 15.60 0.95
CA VAL A 300 1.91 16.29 0.93
C VAL A 300 1.76 17.80 0.80
N TYR A 301 2.68 18.53 1.41
CA TYR A 301 2.70 19.99 1.41
C TYR A 301 3.87 20.54 0.58
N ASP A 302 3.77 21.82 0.25
CA ASP A 302 4.82 22.56 -0.46
C ASP A 302 6.10 22.59 0.39
N GLY A 303 7.20 22.07 -0.16
CA GLY A 303 8.49 21.94 0.53
C GLY A 303 8.75 20.58 1.18
N ASP A 304 7.79 19.65 1.20
CA ASP A 304 8.01 18.30 1.74
C ASP A 304 8.98 17.49 0.84
N TYR A 305 9.92 16.75 1.44
CA TYR A 305 10.77 15.81 0.71
C TYR A 305 10.13 14.42 0.63
N VAL A 306 9.74 13.96 -0.55
CA VAL A 306 9.11 12.65 -0.82
C VAL A 306 10.09 11.65 -1.41
N LYS A 307 9.90 10.37 -1.07
CA LYS A 307 10.62 9.25 -1.67
C LYS A 307 9.77 8.56 -2.73
N ALA A 308 10.40 7.90 -3.68
CA ALA A 308 9.80 7.13 -4.75
C ALA A 308 8.84 6.08 -4.16
N GLY A 309 7.59 6.25 -4.52
CA GLY A 309 6.45 5.44 -4.14
C GLY A 309 5.81 5.85 -2.81
N ASP A 310 6.11 7.05 -2.30
CA ASP A 310 5.31 7.72 -1.28
C ASP A 310 3.98 8.20 -1.88
N PRO A 311 2.86 8.11 -1.14
CA PRO A 311 1.57 8.60 -1.60
C PRO A 311 1.50 10.14 -1.53
N LEU A 312 1.21 10.76 -2.66
CA LEU A 312 0.88 12.19 -2.80
C LEU A 312 -0.60 12.47 -2.49
N VAL A 313 -1.45 11.47 -2.70
CA VAL A 313 -2.90 11.52 -2.46
C VAL A 313 -3.31 10.30 -1.66
N ALA A 314 -4.17 10.50 -0.66
CA ALA A 314 -4.75 9.39 0.10
C ALA A 314 -5.61 8.50 -0.83
N GLY A 315 -5.40 7.18 -0.79
CA GLY A 315 -6.15 6.23 -1.61
C GLY A 315 -5.45 4.87 -1.71
N SER A 316 -6.07 3.93 -2.40
CA SER A 316 -5.46 2.61 -2.66
C SER A 316 -4.38 2.71 -3.72
N ALA A 317 -3.20 2.18 -3.46
CA ALA A 317 -2.13 2.15 -4.44
C ALA A 317 -2.46 1.18 -5.59
N ASN A 318 -2.19 1.62 -6.81
CA ASN A 318 -2.33 0.79 -8.01
C ASN A 318 -1.12 -0.16 -8.11
N PRO A 319 -1.34 -1.50 -8.21
CA PRO A 319 -0.27 -2.48 -8.35
C PRO A 319 0.72 -2.19 -9.49
N GLN A 320 0.26 -1.70 -10.63
CA GLN A 320 1.13 -1.38 -11.77
C GLN A 320 2.08 -0.22 -11.46
N ASP A 321 1.61 0.78 -10.71
CA ASP A 321 2.43 1.93 -10.34
C ASP A 321 3.50 1.49 -9.32
N ILE A 322 3.15 0.61 -8.38
CA ILE A 322 4.12 0.03 -7.44
C ILE A 322 5.20 -0.76 -8.19
N MET A 323 4.81 -1.55 -9.20
CA MET A 323 5.72 -2.33 -10.02
C MET A 323 6.76 -1.45 -10.71
N ASN A 324 6.30 -0.38 -11.34
CA ASN A 324 7.15 0.52 -12.12
C ASN A 324 8.07 1.38 -11.24
N ILE A 325 7.64 1.70 -10.02
CA ILE A 325 8.36 2.62 -9.13
C ILE A 325 9.29 1.87 -8.17
N LYS A 326 8.79 0.85 -7.48
CA LYS A 326 9.52 0.12 -6.43
C LYS A 326 10.03 -1.26 -6.87
N GLY A 327 9.61 -1.74 -8.03
CA GLY A 327 10.00 -3.04 -8.58
C GLY A 327 9.18 -4.22 -8.07
N GLU A 328 9.55 -5.41 -8.56
CA GLU A 328 8.83 -6.67 -8.38
C GLU A 328 8.66 -7.10 -6.92
N VAL A 329 9.75 -7.00 -6.13
CA VAL A 329 9.76 -7.48 -4.75
C VAL A 329 8.83 -6.64 -3.86
N ALA A 330 8.83 -5.32 -4.07
CA ALA A 330 7.96 -4.41 -3.35
C ALA A 330 6.49 -4.64 -3.71
N LEU A 331 6.20 -4.90 -4.99
CA LEU A 331 4.86 -5.26 -5.45
C LEU A 331 4.38 -6.58 -4.84
N ALA A 332 5.22 -7.61 -4.86
CA ALA A 332 4.88 -8.92 -4.29
C ALA A 332 4.58 -8.78 -2.80
N LYS A 333 5.41 -8.07 -2.06
CA LYS A 333 5.17 -7.79 -0.63
C LYS A 333 3.85 -7.04 -0.41
N TYR A 334 3.59 -5.99 -1.18
CA TYR A 334 2.33 -5.24 -1.09
C TYR A 334 1.10 -6.14 -1.31
N LEU A 335 1.12 -6.98 -2.36
CA LEU A 335 0.02 -7.89 -2.64
C LEU A 335 -0.17 -8.95 -1.55
N VAL A 336 0.93 -9.49 -1.00
CA VAL A 336 0.86 -10.41 0.15
C VAL A 336 0.23 -9.72 1.36
N ASP A 337 0.71 -8.54 1.72
CA ASP A 337 0.26 -7.80 2.90
C ASP A 337 -1.22 -7.40 2.79
N GLU A 338 -1.66 -6.88 1.64
CA GLU A 338 -3.05 -6.47 1.39
C GLU A 338 -4.01 -7.67 1.41
N VAL A 339 -3.65 -8.78 0.76
CA VAL A 339 -4.49 -9.99 0.77
C VAL A 339 -4.53 -10.58 2.18
N GLN A 340 -3.40 -10.62 2.89
CA GLN A 340 -3.33 -11.09 4.27
C GLN A 340 -4.18 -10.25 5.22
N GLU A 341 -4.16 -8.92 5.07
CA GLU A 341 -4.95 -8.05 5.92
C GLU A 341 -6.44 -8.41 5.84
N VAL A 342 -6.97 -8.67 4.63
CA VAL A 342 -8.36 -9.09 4.46
C VAL A 342 -8.64 -10.43 5.17
N TYR A 343 -7.79 -11.45 5.00
CA TYR A 343 -8.00 -12.74 5.67
C TYR A 343 -7.85 -12.65 7.19
N ARG A 344 -6.86 -11.88 7.68
CA ARG A 344 -6.62 -11.65 9.12
C ARG A 344 -7.77 -10.91 9.79
N LEU A 345 -8.34 -9.90 9.13
CA LEU A 345 -9.52 -9.18 9.62
C LEU A 345 -10.71 -10.11 9.82
N GLN A 346 -10.81 -11.16 9.01
CA GLN A 346 -11.84 -12.18 9.11
C GLN A 346 -11.48 -13.36 10.02
N GLY A 347 -10.34 -13.28 10.72
CA GLY A 347 -9.87 -14.30 11.67
C GLY A 347 -9.30 -15.56 11.02
N VAL A 348 -9.08 -15.57 9.69
CA VAL A 348 -8.44 -16.68 8.99
C VAL A 348 -6.94 -16.41 8.90
N ARG A 349 -6.12 -17.32 9.41
CA ARG A 349 -4.67 -17.24 9.31
C ARG A 349 -4.19 -18.11 8.15
N ILE A 350 -3.77 -17.47 7.07
CA ILE A 350 -3.12 -18.13 5.92
C ILE A 350 -1.62 -17.83 6.01
N ASN A 351 -0.76 -18.78 5.64
CA ASN A 351 0.67 -18.52 5.54
C ASN A 351 1.00 -17.81 4.22
N ASP A 352 1.88 -16.82 4.29
CA ASP A 352 2.25 -15.94 3.16
C ASP A 352 2.69 -16.73 1.92
N LYS A 353 3.35 -17.89 2.11
CA LYS A 353 3.82 -18.74 1.01
C LYS A 353 2.71 -19.13 0.01
N HIS A 354 1.46 -19.27 0.47
CA HIS A 354 0.36 -19.63 -0.43
C HIS A 354 0.00 -18.46 -1.34
N ILE A 355 0.01 -17.24 -0.81
CA ILE A 355 -0.29 -16.03 -1.58
C ILE A 355 0.87 -15.72 -2.53
N GLU A 356 2.11 -15.90 -2.08
CA GLU A 356 3.31 -15.76 -2.92
C GLU A 356 3.28 -16.69 -4.13
N VAL A 357 2.79 -17.93 -3.98
CA VAL A 357 2.63 -18.87 -5.10
C VAL A 357 1.66 -18.34 -6.17
N VAL A 358 0.58 -17.66 -5.76
CA VAL A 358 -0.36 -17.03 -6.71
C VAL A 358 0.26 -15.81 -7.37
N ILE A 359 0.91 -14.95 -6.59
CA ILE A 359 1.59 -13.74 -7.11
C ILE A 359 2.68 -14.14 -8.11
N ARG A 360 3.42 -15.23 -7.86
CA ARG A 360 4.39 -15.78 -8.81
C ARG A 360 3.75 -16.10 -10.17
N GLN A 361 2.51 -16.61 -10.20
CA GLN A 361 1.81 -16.86 -11.46
C GLN A 361 1.36 -15.58 -12.15
N MET A 362 0.96 -14.56 -11.39
CA MET A 362 0.60 -13.24 -11.93
C MET A 362 1.79 -12.53 -12.57
N MET A 363 3.00 -12.77 -12.08
CA MET A 363 4.27 -12.15 -12.54
C MET A 363 5.07 -13.04 -13.51
N ARG A 364 4.41 -14.02 -14.13
CA ARG A 364 5.05 -15.02 -15.02
C ARG A 364 5.43 -14.47 -16.39
N ARG A 365 4.89 -13.32 -16.81
CA ARG A 365 5.06 -12.75 -18.15
C ARG A 365 6.01 -11.56 -18.16
N VAL A 366 6.73 -11.42 -19.27
CA VAL A 366 7.59 -10.27 -19.59
C VAL A 366 7.11 -9.70 -20.92
N LYS A 367 7.05 -8.36 -21.00
CA LYS A 367 6.76 -7.63 -22.23
C LYS A 367 8.07 -7.19 -22.87
N VAL A 368 8.27 -7.55 -24.13
CA VAL A 368 9.51 -7.23 -24.87
C VAL A 368 9.50 -5.75 -25.28
N ILE A 369 10.54 -5.01 -24.93
CA ILE A 369 10.73 -3.60 -25.33
C ILE A 369 11.62 -3.55 -26.57
N THR A 370 12.78 -4.19 -26.52
CA THR A 370 13.76 -4.24 -27.60
C THR A 370 14.19 -5.67 -27.82
N THR A 371 14.23 -6.10 -29.07
CA THR A 371 14.47 -7.50 -29.45
C THR A 371 15.95 -7.86 -29.48
N GLY A 372 16.86 -6.89 -29.65
CA GLY A 372 18.28 -7.19 -29.86
C GLY A 372 18.46 -8.16 -31.04
N ASP A 373 19.32 -9.16 -30.87
CA ASP A 373 19.58 -10.23 -31.84
C ASP A 373 18.70 -11.48 -31.61
N THR A 374 17.65 -11.37 -30.81
CA THR A 374 16.68 -12.45 -30.58
C THR A 374 15.58 -12.44 -31.64
N ASN A 375 14.85 -13.56 -31.76
CA ASN A 375 13.68 -13.68 -32.63
C ASN A 375 12.37 -13.17 -32.00
N PHE A 376 12.44 -12.36 -30.94
CA PHE A 376 11.24 -11.81 -30.31
C PHE A 376 10.58 -10.72 -31.15
N ILE A 377 9.31 -10.45 -30.87
CA ILE A 377 8.57 -9.34 -31.47
C ILE A 377 8.44 -8.21 -30.44
N PRO A 378 8.62 -6.93 -30.82
CA PRO A 378 8.36 -5.80 -29.93
C PRO A 378 6.92 -5.82 -29.38
N ASP A 379 6.76 -5.46 -28.12
CA ASP A 379 5.49 -5.50 -27.35
C ASP A 379 4.85 -6.89 -27.15
N GLU A 380 5.51 -7.97 -27.58
CA GLU A 380 5.07 -9.34 -27.33
C GLU A 380 5.14 -9.70 -25.83
N GLN A 381 4.19 -10.54 -25.37
CA GLN A 381 4.12 -11.03 -24.00
C GLN A 381 4.52 -12.49 -23.92
N ILE A 382 5.72 -12.75 -23.44
CA ILE A 382 6.32 -14.08 -23.40
C ILE A 382 6.53 -14.56 -21.96
N ASP A 383 6.64 -15.87 -21.79
CA ASP A 383 6.95 -16.47 -20.51
C ASP A 383 8.35 -16.03 -20.05
N ARG A 384 8.47 -15.64 -18.78
CA ARG A 384 9.71 -15.13 -18.20
C ARG A 384 10.86 -16.13 -18.29
N ILE A 385 10.61 -17.42 -18.03
CA ILE A 385 11.64 -18.46 -18.06
C ILE A 385 12.16 -18.59 -19.50
N HIS A 386 11.24 -18.64 -20.46
CA HIS A 386 11.60 -18.71 -21.88
C HIS A 386 12.39 -17.48 -22.35
N PHE A 387 11.98 -16.27 -21.94
CA PHE A 387 12.69 -15.03 -22.22
C PHE A 387 14.13 -15.05 -21.67
N GLU A 388 14.30 -15.48 -20.42
CA GLU A 388 15.60 -15.57 -19.77
C GLU A 388 16.50 -16.64 -20.40
N GLU A 389 15.93 -17.77 -20.86
CA GLU A 389 16.65 -18.84 -21.55
C GLU A 389 17.21 -18.39 -22.90
N ILE A 390 16.37 -17.80 -23.76
CA ILE A 390 16.81 -17.30 -25.08
C ILE A 390 17.85 -16.19 -24.93
N ASN A 391 17.62 -15.24 -24.01
CA ASN A 391 18.59 -14.18 -23.77
C ASN A 391 19.93 -14.73 -23.27
N ARG A 392 19.92 -15.79 -22.46
CA ARG A 392 21.13 -16.46 -22.02
C ARG A 392 21.85 -17.16 -23.18
N GLU A 393 21.11 -17.74 -24.11
CA GLU A 393 21.69 -18.36 -25.31
C GLU A 393 22.34 -17.33 -26.22
N VAL A 394 21.64 -16.24 -26.55
CA VAL A 394 22.16 -15.14 -27.39
C VAL A 394 23.36 -14.45 -26.74
N ALA A 395 23.32 -14.24 -25.43
CA ALA A 395 24.46 -13.70 -24.70
C ALA A 395 25.69 -14.63 -24.74
N ARG A 396 25.50 -15.95 -24.81
CA ARG A 396 26.60 -16.93 -24.94
C ARG A 396 27.19 -16.97 -26.34
N THR A 397 26.39 -16.71 -27.38
CA THR A 397 26.88 -16.59 -28.76
C THR A 397 27.45 -15.20 -29.07
N GLY A 398 27.39 -14.27 -28.11
CA GLY A 398 27.98 -12.93 -28.21
C GLY A 398 27.07 -11.88 -28.85
N GLY A 399 25.79 -12.18 -29.06
CA GLY A 399 24.80 -11.23 -29.56
C GLY A 399 24.21 -10.33 -28.47
N GLU A 400 23.48 -9.30 -28.89
CA GLU A 400 22.76 -8.40 -27.99
C GLU A 400 21.46 -9.06 -27.48
N PRO A 401 21.30 -9.27 -26.16
CA PRO A 401 20.09 -9.85 -25.60
C PRO A 401 18.92 -8.87 -25.67
N ALA A 402 17.70 -9.41 -25.71
CA ALA A 402 16.50 -8.61 -25.67
C ALA A 402 16.29 -7.95 -24.30
N LYS A 403 15.68 -6.76 -24.28
CA LYS A 403 15.25 -6.07 -23.06
C LYS A 403 13.74 -6.16 -22.96
N GLY A 404 13.26 -6.50 -21.77
CA GLY A 404 11.84 -6.61 -21.48
C GLY A 404 11.52 -5.99 -20.12
N GLU A 405 10.30 -5.46 -20.00
CA GLU A 405 9.74 -5.05 -18.72
C GLU A 405 8.89 -6.19 -18.15
N PRO A 406 9.00 -6.51 -16.86
CA PRO A 406 8.14 -7.52 -16.28
C PRO A 406 6.69 -7.02 -16.28
N LEU A 407 5.76 -7.93 -16.54
CA LEU A 407 4.34 -7.61 -16.70
C LEU A 407 3.52 -8.41 -15.70
N ILE A 408 2.83 -7.69 -14.81
CA ILE A 408 1.84 -8.32 -13.92
C ILE A 408 0.48 -8.42 -14.63
N LEU A 409 -0.08 -9.62 -14.64
CA LEU A 409 -1.40 -9.91 -15.21
C LEU A 409 -2.36 -10.42 -14.12
N GLY A 410 -3.63 -10.05 -14.23
CA GLY A 410 -4.69 -10.63 -13.41
C GLY A 410 -4.80 -12.14 -13.64
N ILE A 411 -5.22 -12.90 -12.62
CA ILE A 411 -5.28 -14.37 -12.67
C ILE A 411 -6.12 -14.90 -13.84
N THR A 412 -7.22 -14.23 -14.21
CA THR A 412 -8.03 -14.62 -15.38
C THR A 412 -7.23 -14.51 -16.66
N LYS A 413 -6.55 -13.37 -16.87
CA LYS A 413 -5.75 -13.14 -18.08
C LYS A 413 -4.50 -14.01 -18.11
N ALA A 414 -3.83 -14.20 -16.97
CA ALA A 414 -2.68 -15.09 -16.84
C ALA A 414 -3.04 -16.54 -17.16
N SER A 415 -4.24 -16.99 -16.78
CA SER A 415 -4.74 -18.36 -17.03
C SER A 415 -5.14 -18.61 -18.49
N LEU A 416 -5.59 -17.58 -19.21
CA LEU A 416 -5.87 -17.67 -20.65
C LEU A 416 -4.59 -17.66 -21.49
N SER A 417 -3.54 -17.02 -20.98
CA SER A 417 -2.22 -16.95 -21.60
C SER A 417 -1.31 -18.10 -21.16
N THR A 418 -1.83 -19.32 -20.98
CA THR A 418 -0.98 -20.50 -20.75
C THR A 418 -0.53 -21.13 -22.07
N ASP A 419 0.61 -21.82 -22.04
CA ASP A 419 1.17 -22.45 -23.25
C ASP A 419 0.33 -23.67 -23.70
N SER A 420 -0.30 -24.38 -22.75
CA SER A 420 -1.28 -25.43 -23.04
C SER A 420 -2.61 -24.80 -23.43
N PHE A 421 -3.01 -24.95 -24.69
CA PHE A 421 -4.31 -24.51 -25.16
C PHE A 421 -5.44 -25.38 -24.60
N LEU A 422 -5.17 -26.67 -24.29
CA LEU A 422 -6.14 -27.57 -23.64
C LEU A 422 -6.46 -27.08 -22.22
N SER A 423 -5.43 -26.70 -21.46
CA SER A 423 -5.59 -26.10 -20.13
C SER A 423 -6.34 -24.76 -20.20
N ALA A 424 -5.98 -23.87 -21.13
CA ALA A 424 -6.64 -22.58 -21.31
C ALA A 424 -8.13 -22.74 -21.71
N ALA A 425 -8.43 -23.64 -22.66
CA ALA A 425 -9.77 -23.89 -23.17
C ALA A 425 -10.72 -24.44 -22.09
N SER A 426 -10.18 -25.13 -21.08
CA SER A 426 -10.94 -25.63 -19.92
C SER A 426 -11.34 -24.55 -18.91
N PHE A 427 -10.76 -23.35 -18.98
CA PHE A 427 -10.99 -22.28 -18.01
C PHE A 427 -12.14 -21.36 -18.43
N GLN A 428 -11.95 -20.54 -19.46
CA GLN A 428 -12.92 -19.57 -20.01
C GLN A 428 -12.62 -19.31 -21.50
N GLU A 429 -13.54 -18.63 -22.21
CA GLU A 429 -13.38 -18.22 -23.62
C GLU A 429 -13.02 -19.38 -24.58
N THR A 430 -13.55 -20.59 -24.35
CA THR A 430 -13.19 -21.84 -25.06
C THR A 430 -13.18 -21.68 -26.59
N THR A 431 -14.21 -21.07 -27.18
CA THR A 431 -14.28 -20.85 -28.64
C THR A 431 -13.09 -20.05 -29.15
N LYS A 432 -12.76 -18.93 -28.48
CA LYS A 432 -11.65 -18.05 -28.89
C LYS A 432 -10.31 -18.77 -28.76
N VAL A 433 -10.09 -19.50 -27.67
CA VAL A 433 -8.84 -20.24 -27.43
C VAL A 433 -8.65 -21.32 -28.51
N LEU A 434 -9.68 -22.10 -28.82
CA LEU A 434 -9.58 -23.16 -29.83
C LEU A 434 -9.44 -22.59 -31.25
N THR A 435 -10.12 -21.48 -31.57
CA THR A 435 -9.97 -20.81 -32.87
C THR A 435 -8.54 -20.30 -33.06
N LEU A 436 -7.95 -19.64 -32.06
CA LEU A 436 -6.57 -19.18 -32.13
C LEU A 436 -5.58 -20.35 -32.26
N ALA A 437 -5.78 -21.42 -31.48
CA ALA A 437 -4.96 -22.61 -31.57
C ALA A 437 -5.04 -23.27 -32.96
N ALA A 438 -6.21 -23.28 -33.60
CA ALA A 438 -6.40 -23.79 -34.95
C ALA A 438 -5.74 -22.90 -36.02
N ILE A 439 -5.85 -21.58 -35.90
CA ILE A 439 -5.20 -20.62 -36.82
C ILE A 439 -3.68 -20.75 -36.75
N GLU A 440 -3.12 -20.88 -35.54
CA GLU A 440 -1.69 -20.97 -35.30
C GLU A 440 -1.12 -22.39 -35.52
N GLY A 441 -1.98 -23.41 -35.67
CA GLY A 441 -1.56 -24.81 -35.72
C GLY A 441 -0.85 -25.26 -34.44
N LYS A 442 -1.29 -24.79 -33.28
CA LYS A 442 -0.62 -25.00 -31.98
C LYS A 442 -0.56 -26.48 -31.60
N TYR A 443 0.59 -26.88 -31.06
CA TYR A 443 0.82 -28.20 -30.48
C TYR A 443 0.88 -28.12 -28.95
N ASP A 444 0.22 -29.03 -28.25
CA ASP A 444 0.24 -29.11 -26.79
C ASP A 444 1.27 -30.15 -26.32
N SER A 445 2.21 -29.72 -25.47
CA SER A 445 3.29 -30.58 -24.95
C SER A 445 2.91 -31.39 -23.71
N LEU A 446 1.68 -31.22 -23.21
CA LEU A 446 1.11 -31.96 -22.08
C LEU A 446 1.97 -31.91 -20.79
N ARG A 447 2.57 -30.77 -20.47
CA ARG A 447 3.52 -30.64 -19.33
C ARG A 447 2.86 -30.32 -17.99
N GLY A 448 1.64 -29.83 -17.99
CA GLY A 448 0.87 -29.42 -16.83
C GLY A 448 -0.12 -30.47 -16.34
N LEU A 449 -0.91 -30.08 -15.35
CA LEU A 449 -1.82 -30.99 -14.65
C LEU A 449 -3.12 -31.18 -15.43
N LYS A 450 -3.73 -30.10 -15.93
CA LYS A 450 -5.09 -30.12 -16.48
C LYS A 450 -5.17 -30.90 -17.78
N GLU A 451 -4.23 -30.65 -18.69
CA GLU A 451 -4.10 -31.36 -19.95
C GLU A 451 -3.98 -32.88 -19.78
N ASN A 452 -3.20 -33.36 -18.80
CA ASN A 452 -3.03 -34.79 -18.55
C ASN A 452 -4.30 -35.39 -17.96
N VAL A 453 -5.02 -34.66 -17.09
CA VAL A 453 -6.36 -35.09 -16.63
C VAL A 453 -7.33 -35.21 -17.80
N VAL A 454 -7.39 -34.21 -18.68
CA VAL A 454 -8.29 -34.21 -19.86
C VAL A 454 -7.99 -35.38 -20.79
N MET A 455 -6.70 -35.72 -20.96
CA MET A 455 -6.25 -36.82 -21.81
C MET A 455 -6.27 -38.21 -21.12
N GLY A 456 -6.68 -38.29 -19.84
CA GLY A 456 -6.68 -39.54 -19.08
C GLY A 456 -5.27 -40.10 -18.79
N ARG A 457 -4.25 -39.24 -18.75
CA ARG A 457 -2.86 -39.59 -18.44
C ARG A 457 -2.55 -39.32 -16.96
N VAL A 458 -1.47 -39.95 -16.47
CA VAL A 458 -0.93 -39.68 -15.14
C VAL A 458 -0.49 -38.21 -15.07
N ILE A 459 -0.91 -37.51 -14.02
CA ILE A 459 -0.55 -36.11 -13.81
C ILE A 459 0.93 -35.96 -13.43
N PRO A 460 1.64 -34.90 -13.87
CA PRO A 460 3.07 -34.70 -13.61
C PRO A 460 3.34 -34.16 -12.18
N ALA A 461 2.69 -34.74 -11.17
CA ALA A 461 2.84 -34.40 -9.76
C ALA A 461 2.62 -35.64 -8.88
N GLY A 462 3.10 -35.59 -7.63
CA GLY A 462 3.06 -36.72 -6.71
C GLY A 462 3.74 -37.94 -7.31
N THR A 463 3.05 -39.08 -7.34
CA THR A 463 3.55 -40.34 -7.91
C THR A 463 3.83 -40.28 -9.41
N GLY A 464 3.21 -39.34 -10.13
CA GLY A 464 3.44 -39.13 -11.56
C GLY A 464 4.51 -38.10 -11.89
N PHE A 465 5.22 -37.58 -10.90
CA PHE A 465 6.29 -36.61 -11.13
C PHE A 465 7.41 -37.25 -11.97
N PRO A 466 7.85 -36.64 -13.10
CA PRO A 466 8.81 -37.25 -14.01
C PRO A 466 10.14 -37.68 -13.35
N GLY A 467 10.56 -36.97 -12.29
CA GLY A 467 11.76 -37.33 -11.53
C GLY A 467 11.66 -38.62 -10.71
N TYR A 468 10.48 -39.25 -10.63
CA TYR A 468 10.26 -40.54 -9.96
C TYR A 468 10.12 -41.72 -10.93
N SER A 469 10.20 -41.49 -12.24
CA SER A 469 9.98 -42.52 -13.26
C SER A 469 11.03 -43.64 -13.24
N ASP A 470 12.26 -43.32 -12.83
CA ASP A 470 13.41 -44.24 -12.84
C ASP A 470 13.92 -44.55 -11.42
N VAL A 471 13.06 -44.42 -10.40
CA VAL A 471 13.45 -44.63 -9.00
C VAL A 471 13.00 -46.01 -8.54
N GLU A 472 13.95 -46.85 -8.14
CA GLU A 472 13.66 -48.13 -7.47
C GLU A 472 13.14 -47.86 -6.04
N VAL A 473 11.92 -48.32 -5.76
CA VAL A 473 11.30 -48.19 -4.44
C VAL A 473 11.82 -49.31 -3.54
N GLY A 474 12.73 -48.99 -2.62
CA GLY A 474 13.16 -49.90 -1.56
C GLY A 474 12.19 -49.93 -0.38
N PHE A 475 12.01 -51.08 0.26
CA PHE A 475 11.29 -51.17 1.54
C PHE A 475 12.11 -50.48 2.64
N GLY A 476 11.73 -49.27 3.04
CA GLY A 476 12.25 -48.62 4.23
C GLY A 476 11.61 -49.20 5.49
N GLU A 477 12.40 -49.51 6.52
CA GLU A 477 11.88 -49.91 7.82
C GLU A 477 10.93 -48.81 8.35
N VAL A 478 9.74 -49.24 8.77
CA VAL A 478 8.73 -48.37 9.38
C VAL A 478 9.34 -47.76 10.63
N VAL A 479 9.67 -46.47 10.57
CA VAL A 479 10.05 -45.70 11.75
C VAL A 479 8.83 -45.69 12.67
N LYS A 480 8.87 -46.49 13.73
CA LYS A 480 7.88 -46.41 14.82
C LYS A 480 8.00 -45.01 15.43
N VAL A 481 6.99 -44.18 15.18
CA VAL A 481 6.79 -42.88 15.84
C VAL A 481 6.48 -43.10 17.31
#